data_AF-A0A1I2EIF1-F1
#
_entry.id   AF-A0A1I2EIF1-F1
#
_cell.length_a   1.000
_cell.length_b   1.000
_cell.length_c   1.000
_cell.angle_alpha   90.00
_cell.angle_beta   90.00
_cell.angle_gamma   90.00
#
_symmetry.space_group_name_H-M   'P 1'
#
loop_
_entity.id
_entity.type
_entity.pdbx_description
1 polymer ?
#
loop_
_entity_poly.entity_id
_entity_poly.type
_entity_poly.pdbx_seq_one_letter_code
_entity_poly.pdbx_strand_id
1 'polypeptide(L)'
;MASNKDDSQKHGNQGFASMDEDKQREIASMGGRAAHEKGTAHEFDSDEAREAGRKGGRVAHEKGTAHEFDSEEAREAGRKGGKAAHEKGTAHEFDSDEAREAGRRGGQSSHGRDEDEGSGRGSHSQGSHRGSSSTRGGTSEQHAKAGSQSHKNR
;
A
#
# COMPACT_ATOMS: atom_id res chain seq x y z
N MET A 1 54.65 14.76 -51.28
CA MET A 1 53.98 13.66 -50.56
C MET A 1 54.08 13.98 -49.08
N ALA A 2 53.05 14.61 -48.50
CA ALA A 2 52.98 14.89 -47.07
C ALA A 2 52.05 13.85 -46.43
N SER A 3 52.59 13.12 -45.46
CA SER A 3 51.95 12.00 -44.79
C SER A 3 51.01 12.51 -43.70
N ASN A 4 49.70 12.56 -43.98
CA ASN A 4 48.68 12.70 -42.92
C ASN A 4 48.44 11.31 -42.30
N LYS A 5 49.30 10.91 -41.38
CA LYS A 5 49.09 9.81 -40.45
C LYS A 5 49.07 10.43 -39.06
N ASP A 6 47.91 10.81 -38.53
CA ASP A 6 47.67 10.98 -37.08
C ASP A 6 46.21 11.41 -36.75
N ASP A 7 45.19 10.82 -37.41
CA ASP A 7 43.78 10.99 -37.03
C ASP A 7 43.12 9.66 -36.62
N SER A 8 43.90 8.70 -36.12
CA SER A 8 43.42 7.34 -35.82
C SER A 8 43.33 7.00 -34.32
N GLN A 9 43.43 7.97 -33.41
CA GLN A 9 43.30 7.70 -31.98
C GLN A 9 42.59 8.84 -31.22
N LYS A 10 41.25 8.76 -31.13
CA LYS A 10 40.42 9.17 -29.96
C LYS A 10 38.90 9.02 -30.22
N HIS A 11 38.45 7.88 -30.76
CA HIS A 11 37.03 7.49 -30.60
C HIS A 11 36.86 6.71 -29.29
N GLY A 12 37.33 7.28 -28.18
CA GLY A 12 37.09 6.74 -26.85
C GLY A 12 35.68 7.12 -26.41
N ASN A 13 34.86 6.12 -26.12
CA ASN A 13 33.59 6.26 -25.40
C ASN A 13 32.47 7.03 -26.11
N GLN A 14 32.27 6.81 -27.42
CA GLN A 14 31.10 7.35 -28.14
C GLN A 14 29.94 6.35 -28.07
N GLY A 15 29.10 6.48 -27.05
CA GLY A 15 27.89 5.66 -26.88
C GLY A 15 27.25 5.85 -25.52
N PHE A 16 25.94 5.58 -25.41
CA PHE A 16 25.20 5.72 -24.15
C PHE A 16 25.84 4.90 -23.02
N ALA A 17 26.25 3.66 -23.32
CA ALA A 17 26.91 2.77 -22.37
C ALA A 17 28.34 3.19 -21.96
N SER A 18 28.96 4.11 -22.69
CA SER A 18 30.33 4.58 -22.42
C SER A 18 30.38 5.92 -21.69
N MET A 19 29.21 6.54 -21.42
CA MET A 19 29.06 7.74 -20.61
C MET A 19 29.08 7.43 -19.10
N ASP A 20 29.28 8.45 -18.28
CA ASP A 20 29.15 8.34 -16.81
C ASP A 20 27.73 7.92 -16.38
N GLU A 21 27.60 7.12 -15.31
CA GLU A 21 26.31 6.58 -14.86
C GLU A 21 25.29 7.66 -14.51
N ASP A 22 25.72 8.75 -13.87
CA ASP A 22 24.85 9.87 -13.54
C ASP A 22 24.26 10.51 -14.80
N LYS A 23 25.08 10.67 -15.84
CA LYS A 23 24.67 11.21 -17.13
C LYS A 23 23.74 10.25 -17.87
N GLN A 24 23.98 8.94 -17.79
CA GLN A 24 23.07 7.93 -18.35
C GLN A 24 21.70 7.96 -17.66
N ARG A 25 21.67 8.02 -16.32
CA ARG A 25 20.42 8.14 -15.54
C ARG A 25 19.67 9.42 -15.88
N GLU A 26 20.38 10.54 -15.99
CA GLU A 26 19.77 11.82 -16.35
C GLU A 26 19.14 11.75 -17.75
N ILE A 27 19.86 11.24 -18.75
CA ILE A 27 19.35 11.07 -20.10
C ILE A 27 18.18 10.07 -20.15
N ALA A 28 18.25 8.95 -19.43
CA ALA A 28 17.15 7.99 -19.33
C ALA A 28 15.91 8.61 -18.67
N SER A 29 16.10 9.36 -17.59
CA SER A 29 15.04 10.11 -16.91
C SER A 29 14.41 11.15 -17.82
N MET A 30 15.21 11.87 -18.61
CA MET A 30 14.71 12.81 -19.62
C MET A 30 13.94 12.09 -20.73
N GLY A 31 14.42 10.94 -21.20
CA GLY A 31 13.74 10.13 -22.20
C GLY A 31 12.37 9.63 -21.74
N GLY A 32 12.28 9.14 -20.50
CA GLY A 32 11.00 8.73 -19.90
C GLY A 32 10.02 9.88 -19.74
N ARG A 33 10.49 11.02 -19.21
CA ARG A 33 9.65 12.24 -19.09
C ARG A 33 9.17 12.74 -20.45
N ALA A 34 10.05 12.79 -21.44
CA ALA A 34 9.70 13.20 -22.79
C ALA A 34 8.68 12.26 -23.44
N ALA A 35 8.72 10.96 -23.15
CA ALA A 35 7.75 10.00 -23.69
C ALA A 35 6.33 10.21 -23.12
N HIS A 36 6.22 10.55 -21.84
CA HIS A 36 4.97 10.96 -21.21
C HIS A 36 4.49 12.32 -21.74
N GLU A 37 5.37 13.32 -21.80
CA GLU A 37 5.05 14.65 -22.33
C GLU A 37 4.56 14.60 -23.79
N LYS A 38 5.15 13.72 -24.60
CA LYS A 38 4.74 13.50 -26.00
C LYS A 38 3.52 12.58 -26.16
N GLY A 39 2.98 12.02 -25.07
CA GLY A 39 1.83 11.11 -25.09
C GLY A 39 2.11 9.76 -25.76
N THR A 40 3.38 9.38 -25.90
CA THR A 40 3.79 8.07 -26.44
C THR A 40 3.84 6.98 -25.36
N ALA A 41 3.95 7.38 -24.10
CA ALA A 41 3.92 6.47 -22.95
C ALA A 41 2.48 6.13 -22.55
N HIS A 42 2.32 4.98 -21.87
CA HIS A 42 1.07 4.61 -21.23
C HIS A 42 0.84 5.49 -20.01
N GLU A 43 -0.30 6.18 -19.98
CA GLU A 43 -0.75 6.97 -18.84
C GLU A 43 -1.56 6.05 -17.92
N PHE A 44 -1.04 5.80 -16.72
CA PHE A 44 -1.78 5.05 -15.71
C PHE A 44 -2.78 5.97 -15.03
N ASP A 45 -4.05 5.62 -15.11
CA ASP A 45 -5.04 6.22 -14.23
C ASP A 45 -4.86 5.73 -12.79
N SER A 46 -5.43 6.45 -11.82
CA SER A 46 -5.26 6.13 -10.40
C SER A 46 -5.82 4.76 -10.02
N ASP A 47 -6.84 4.28 -10.74
CA ASP A 47 -7.50 3.01 -10.42
C ASP A 47 -6.72 1.84 -11.01
N GLU A 48 -6.20 1.99 -12.22
CA GLU A 48 -5.29 1.07 -12.90
C GLU A 48 -4.00 0.93 -12.10
N ALA A 49 -3.39 2.02 -11.62
CA ALA A 49 -2.21 1.96 -10.77
C ALA A 49 -2.47 1.16 -9.48
N ARG A 50 -3.63 1.34 -8.85
CA ARG A 50 -4.04 0.56 -7.67
C ARG A 50 -4.31 -0.90 -8.01
N GLU A 51 -4.93 -1.18 -9.15
CA GLU A 51 -5.20 -2.55 -9.58
C GLU A 51 -3.90 -3.30 -9.89
N ALA A 52 -2.99 -2.66 -10.64
CA ALA A 52 -1.67 -3.18 -10.93
C ALA A 52 -0.87 -3.43 -9.63
N GLY A 53 -0.89 -2.48 -8.69
CA GLY A 53 -0.26 -2.65 -7.38
C GLY A 53 -0.85 -3.82 -6.58
N ARG A 54 -2.19 -3.94 -6.53
CA ARG A 54 -2.88 -5.07 -5.87
C ARG A 54 -2.51 -6.40 -6.51
N LYS A 55 -2.50 -6.47 -7.85
CA LYS A 55 -2.15 -7.67 -8.60
C LYS A 55 -0.69 -8.04 -8.39
N GLY A 56 0.22 -7.09 -8.46
CA GLY A 56 1.65 -7.30 -8.21
C GLY A 56 1.92 -7.83 -6.81
N GLY A 57 1.27 -7.25 -5.79
CA GLY A 57 1.37 -7.72 -4.41
C GLY A 57 0.85 -9.14 -4.22
N ARG A 58 -0.30 -9.48 -4.82
CA ARG A 58 -0.84 -10.86 -4.81
C ARG A 58 0.13 -11.84 -5.45
N VAL A 59 0.63 -11.52 -6.64
CA VAL A 59 1.58 -12.38 -7.36
C VAL A 59 2.87 -12.55 -6.56
N ALA A 60 3.37 -11.51 -5.89
CA ALA A 60 4.55 -11.61 -5.04
C ALA A 60 4.34 -12.55 -3.86
N HIS A 61 3.17 -12.50 -3.21
CA HIS A 61 2.81 -13.46 -2.16
C HIS A 61 2.66 -14.88 -2.70
N GLU A 62 1.97 -15.06 -3.83
CA GLU A 62 1.79 -16.38 -4.46
C GLU A 62 3.14 -17.02 -4.87
N LYS A 63 4.10 -16.20 -5.30
CA LYS A 63 5.45 -16.66 -5.69
C LYS A 63 6.42 -16.76 -4.52
N GLY A 64 6.03 -16.38 -3.31
CA GLY A 64 6.91 -16.34 -2.14
C GLY A 64 8.05 -15.33 -2.25
N THR A 65 7.92 -14.32 -3.11
CA THR A 65 8.90 -13.22 -3.23
C THR A 65 8.51 -12.00 -2.40
N ALA A 66 7.32 -12.02 -1.78
CA ALA A 66 6.91 -11.00 -0.83
C ALA A 66 7.72 -11.10 0.46
N HIS A 67 7.91 -9.95 1.13
CA HIS A 67 8.45 -9.93 2.48
C HIS A 67 7.40 -10.49 3.43
N GLU A 68 7.76 -11.55 4.15
CA GLU A 68 6.94 -12.12 5.21
C GLU A 68 7.21 -11.33 6.49
N PHE A 69 6.24 -10.51 6.89
CA PHE A 69 6.32 -9.79 8.15
C PHE A 69 6.01 -10.76 9.29
N ASP A 70 6.90 -10.83 10.28
CA ASP A 70 6.53 -11.45 11.53
C ASP A 70 5.51 -10.59 12.31
N SER A 71 4.87 -11.17 13.32
CA SER A 71 3.82 -10.50 14.08
C SER A 71 4.32 -9.28 14.86
N GLU A 72 5.59 -9.24 15.25
CA GLU A 72 6.18 -8.12 15.97
C GLU A 72 6.52 -6.98 15.00
N GLU A 73 7.12 -7.30 13.86
CA GLU A 73 7.48 -6.40 12.77
C GLU A 73 6.23 -5.73 12.17
N ALA A 74 5.17 -6.50 11.90
CA ALA A 74 3.90 -5.97 11.42
C ALA A 74 3.28 -4.97 12.41
N ARG A 75 3.42 -5.24 13.71
CA ARG A 75 2.91 -4.38 14.78
C ARG A 75 3.74 -3.11 14.94
N GLU A 76 5.06 -3.22 14.83
CA GLU A 76 5.95 -2.07 14.82
C GLU A 76 5.70 -1.17 13.61
N ALA A 77 5.61 -1.76 12.41
CA ALA A 77 5.29 -1.05 11.18
C ALA A 77 3.93 -0.33 11.29
N GLY A 78 2.91 -1.01 11.82
CA GLY A 78 1.59 -0.41 12.09
C GLY A 78 1.67 0.77 13.07
N ARG A 79 2.40 0.62 14.18
CA ARG A 79 2.61 1.69 15.16
C ARG A 79 3.33 2.88 14.55
N LYS A 80 4.39 2.63 13.77
CA LYS A 80 5.17 3.67 13.09
C LYS A 80 4.34 4.40 12.04
N GLY A 81 3.56 3.66 11.26
CA GLY A 81 2.62 4.22 10.28
C GLY A 81 1.57 5.12 10.95
N GLY A 82 0.97 4.67 12.04
CA GLY A 82 0.02 5.46 12.81
C GLY A 82 0.62 6.76 13.37
N LYS A 83 1.82 6.68 13.96
CA LYS A 83 2.56 7.86 14.44
C LYS A 83 2.85 8.84 13.30
N ALA A 84 3.35 8.35 12.17
CA ALA A 84 3.66 9.18 11.01
C ALA A 84 2.41 9.85 10.43
N ALA A 85 1.26 9.17 10.43
CA ALA A 85 0.00 9.75 9.99
C ALA A 85 -0.47 10.87 10.93
N HIS A 86 -0.30 10.68 12.24
CA HIS A 86 -0.64 11.70 13.24
C HIS A 86 0.29 12.91 13.15
N GLU A 87 1.60 12.70 12.97
CA GLU A 87 2.57 13.79 12.75
C GLU A 87 2.28 14.59 11.49
N LYS A 88 1.79 13.93 10.42
CA LYS A 88 1.44 14.56 9.14
C LYS A 88 0.02 15.14 9.12
N GLY A 89 -0.76 14.99 10.18
CA GLY A 89 -2.16 15.43 10.24
C GLY A 89 -3.10 14.69 9.27
N THR A 90 -2.70 13.51 8.80
CA THR A 90 -3.53 12.65 7.93
C THR A 90 -4.23 11.55 8.72
N ALA A 91 -3.98 11.46 10.03
CA ALA A 91 -4.66 10.53 10.90
C ALA A 91 -6.13 10.93 11.09
N HIS A 92 -6.97 9.91 11.28
CA HIS A 92 -8.33 10.12 11.77
C HIS A 92 -8.28 10.41 13.26
N GLU A 93 -8.93 11.49 13.68
CA GLU A 93 -9.10 11.86 15.08
C GLU A 93 -10.23 11.03 15.67
N PHE A 94 -9.88 10.04 16.48
CA PHE A 94 -10.87 9.21 17.15
C PHE A 94 -11.39 9.92 18.39
N ASP A 95 -12.71 9.97 18.55
CA ASP A 95 -13.28 10.25 19.86
C ASP A 95 -13.10 9.03 20.81
N SER A 96 -13.34 9.24 22.10
CA SER A 96 -13.06 8.21 23.11
C SER A 96 -13.93 6.96 22.96
N ASP A 97 -15.13 7.08 22.41
CA ASP A 97 -16.04 5.96 22.24
C ASP A 97 -15.75 5.20 20.94
N GLU A 98 -15.40 5.92 19.87
CA GLU A 98 -14.95 5.38 18.58
C GLU A 98 -13.62 4.63 18.73
N ALA A 99 -12.65 5.16 19.49
CA ALA A 99 -11.40 4.47 19.77
C ALA A 99 -11.62 3.14 20.53
N ARG A 100 -12.56 3.13 21.48
CA ARG A 100 -12.94 1.92 22.23
C ARG A 100 -13.64 0.90 21.33
N GLU A 101 -14.53 1.35 20.45
CA GLU A 101 -15.23 0.49 19.51
C GLU A 101 -14.26 -0.13 18.48
N ALA A 102 -13.39 0.70 17.90
CA ALA A 102 -12.35 0.25 16.97
C ALA A 102 -11.39 -0.76 17.64
N GLY A 103 -10.99 -0.51 18.89
CA GLY A 103 -10.17 -1.44 19.67
C GLY A 103 -10.85 -2.78 19.92
N ARG A 104 -12.14 -2.78 20.30
CA ARG A 104 -12.92 -4.02 20.45
C ARG A 104 -13.02 -4.79 19.13
N ARG A 105 -13.35 -4.10 18.03
CA ARG A 105 -13.50 -4.73 16.71
C ARG A 105 -12.19 -5.31 16.20
N GLY A 106 -11.07 -4.59 16.35
CA GLY A 106 -9.74 -5.09 15.99
C GLY A 106 -9.30 -6.28 16.83
N GLY A 107 -9.62 -6.29 18.12
CA GLY A 107 -9.36 -7.42 19.03
C GLY A 107 -10.21 -8.65 18.73
N GLN A 108 -11.46 -8.48 18.30
CA GLN A 108 -12.36 -9.59 17.95
C GLN A 108 -11.92 -10.38 16.72
N SER A 109 -11.24 -9.74 15.76
CA SER A 109 -10.68 -10.43 14.58
C SER A 109 -9.45 -11.31 14.90
N SER A 110 -8.81 -11.13 16.06
CA SER A 110 -7.69 -11.96 16.51
C SER A 110 -8.10 -13.09 17.47
N HIS A 111 -9.36 -13.12 17.91
CA HIS A 111 -9.92 -14.19 18.74
C HIS A 111 -10.96 -14.97 17.93
N GLY A 112 -10.47 -15.70 16.92
CA GLY A 112 -11.26 -16.73 16.27
C GLY A 112 -11.47 -17.91 17.22
N ARG A 113 -12.72 -18.15 17.61
CA ARG A 113 -13.29 -19.41 18.14
C ARG A 113 -12.30 -20.49 18.61
N ASP A 114 -12.06 -20.54 19.91
CA ASP A 114 -11.86 -21.82 20.61
C ASP A 114 -13.11 -22.08 21.46
N GLU A 115 -14.00 -22.90 20.92
CA GLU A 115 -15.00 -23.62 21.71
C GLU A 115 -14.26 -24.80 22.34
N ASP A 116 -13.81 -24.68 23.59
CA ASP A 116 -13.59 -25.83 24.47
C ASP A 116 -13.78 -25.46 25.95
N GLU A 117 -14.29 -26.43 26.69
CA GLU A 117 -14.97 -26.29 27.97
C GLU A 117 -14.10 -25.82 29.15
N GLY A 118 -14.76 -25.13 30.09
CA GLY A 118 -14.49 -25.35 31.51
C GLY A 118 -13.49 -24.41 32.18
N SER A 119 -14.01 -23.32 32.76
CA SER A 119 -13.92 -23.10 34.22
C SER A 119 -14.50 -21.72 34.57
N GLY A 120 -15.55 -21.74 35.39
CA GLY A 120 -16.32 -20.55 35.74
C GLY A 120 -15.59 -19.55 36.61
N ARG A 121 -16.07 -18.30 36.58
CA ARG A 121 -16.34 -17.41 37.73
C ARG A 121 -16.87 -16.06 37.23
N GLY A 122 -18.06 -15.67 37.71
CA GLY A 122 -18.36 -14.25 37.93
C GLY A 122 -19.51 -13.60 37.15
N SER A 123 -20.75 -13.96 37.52
CA SER A 123 -21.96 -13.10 37.64
C SER A 123 -21.99 -11.71 36.97
N HIS A 124 -22.90 -11.51 36.01
CA HIS A 124 -23.79 -10.34 35.98
C HIS A 124 -24.98 -10.50 35.01
N SER A 125 -26.17 -10.53 35.61
CA SER A 125 -27.48 -10.03 35.17
C SER A 125 -28.01 -10.36 33.76
N GLN A 126 -29.10 -11.12 33.76
CA GLN A 126 -30.02 -11.38 32.65
C GLN A 126 -30.41 -10.11 31.87
N GLY A 127 -30.27 -10.17 30.55
CA GLY A 127 -30.91 -9.29 29.58
C GLY A 127 -31.46 -10.13 28.44
N SER A 128 -32.75 -10.43 28.49
CA SER A 128 -33.47 -11.22 27.47
C SER A 128 -33.62 -10.44 26.17
N HIS A 129 -32.83 -10.75 25.14
CA HIS A 129 -33.16 -10.35 23.77
C HIS A 129 -33.02 -11.54 22.81
N ARG A 130 -34.18 -12.17 22.57
CA ARG A 130 -34.41 -13.08 21.46
C ARG A 130 -34.44 -12.26 20.17
N GLY A 131 -33.66 -12.65 19.17
CA GLY A 131 -33.68 -12.04 17.85
C GLY A 131 -32.42 -12.36 17.05
N SER A 132 -32.28 -13.61 16.62
CA SER A 132 -31.27 -14.03 15.66
C SER A 132 -31.48 -13.32 14.33
N SER A 133 -30.74 -12.25 14.12
CA SER A 133 -30.54 -11.62 12.81
C SER A 133 -29.10 -11.91 12.42
N SER A 134 -28.90 -12.90 11.55
CA SER A 134 -27.59 -13.19 10.97
C SER A 134 -27.14 -12.00 10.13
N THR A 135 -26.30 -11.13 10.68
CA THR A 135 -25.60 -10.10 9.91
C THR A 135 -24.47 -10.77 9.13
N ARG A 136 -24.88 -11.50 8.09
CA ARG A 136 -24.07 -11.76 6.90
C ARG A 136 -23.49 -10.42 6.48
N GLY A 137 -22.17 -10.36 6.32
CA GLY A 137 -21.42 -9.14 6.01
C GLY A 137 -22.14 -8.28 4.97
N GLY A 138 -22.18 -6.98 5.23
CA GLY A 138 -22.84 -6.00 4.37
C GLY A 138 -22.46 -6.16 2.90
N THR A 139 -23.41 -5.92 2.00
CA THR A 139 -23.20 -6.08 0.57
C THR A 139 -22.14 -5.09 0.06
N SER A 140 -21.48 -5.41 -1.05
CA SER A 140 -20.48 -4.57 -1.72
C SER A 140 -20.95 -3.12 -1.97
N GLU A 141 -22.26 -2.94 -2.12
CA GLU A 141 -22.92 -1.65 -2.31
C GLU A 141 -22.90 -0.76 -1.05
N GLN A 142 -22.90 -1.36 0.14
CA GLN A 142 -22.77 -0.63 1.42
C GLN A 142 -21.34 -0.10 1.63
N HIS A 143 -20.31 -0.82 1.13
CA HIS A 143 -18.93 -0.35 1.17
C HIS A 143 -18.70 0.86 0.23
N ALA A 144 -19.35 0.89 -0.94
CA ALA A 144 -19.26 2.03 -1.86
C ALA A 144 -19.81 3.33 -1.24
N LYS A 145 -20.83 3.22 -0.37
CA LYS A 145 -21.42 4.38 0.30
C LYS A 145 -20.49 5.02 1.34
N ALA A 146 -19.65 4.24 2.01
CA ALA A 146 -18.63 4.77 2.93
C ALA A 146 -17.46 5.47 2.21
N GLY A 147 -17.17 5.11 0.96
CA GLY A 147 -16.12 5.75 0.15
C GLY A 147 -16.52 7.06 -0.54
N SER A 148 -17.83 7.36 -0.66
CA SER A 148 -18.32 8.48 -1.47
C SER A 148 -18.41 9.84 -0.75
N GLN A 149 -18.13 9.92 0.55
CA GLN A 149 -18.22 11.18 1.31
C GLN A 149 -16.91 11.99 1.43
N SER A 150 -15.76 11.49 0.96
CA SER A 150 -14.45 12.16 1.18
C SER A 150 -13.97 13.07 0.04
N HIS A 151 -14.76 13.28 -1.03
CA HIS A 151 -14.32 14.06 -2.21
C HIS A 151 -15.22 15.25 -2.59
N LYS A 152 -15.99 15.80 -1.64
CA LYS A 152 -16.63 17.11 -1.84
C LYS A 152 -15.92 18.14 -0.99
N ASN A 153 -14.73 18.55 -1.44
CA ASN A 153 -14.12 19.85 -1.22
C ASN A 153 -12.84 19.94 -2.07
N ARG A 154 -13.02 20.36 -3.32
CA ARG A 154 -12.00 21.05 -4.11
C ARG A 154 -12.70 22.02 -5.05
#